data_AF-A0A7L2K2F2-F1
#
_entry.id   AF-A0A7L2K2F2-F1
#
_cell.length_a   1.000
_cell.length_b   1.000
_cell.length_c   1.000
_cell.angle_alpha   90.00
_cell.angle_beta   90.00
_cell.angle_gamma   90.00
#
_symmetry.space_group_name_H-M   'P 1'
#
loop_
_entity.id
_entity.type
_entity.pdbx_description
1 polymer ?
#
loop_
_entity_poly.entity_id
_entity_poly.type
_entity_poly.pdbx_seq_one_letter_code
_entity_poly.pdbx_strand_id
1 'polypeptide(L)'
;RELSMLVASEDSSYMPSRVVVLGGDSPATVRTELNAVTILPSDSRVILLENMTRFWPVIQIRVKRCQQGGIDTRVRGIEVLGPKPTFWPIFKEQLCRRTFLSCTARAHAWSQEICRDRGRLLQLFGRLNRALQHEQGFANRFLPDDEAAQALGRTFWEALVNPLVQSITSPDADGVSPLAWLLSEYVESAELPRRATGRRAAFASCVRRLTQLLVHVDPGGREAEETRAAGTLSLRLTLGRWEGGEEQGGAGQDCKSRGLWGISQCWRGVVQQQVQRFLEAAGQAPDLAERYCRLYRRLRGATEELFGQRATFVLALGQGFAGALLQLSFLTALHVS
;
A
#
# COMPACT_ATOMS: atom_id res chain seq x y z
N ARG A 1 8.09 -31.34 0.31
CA ARG A 1 8.56 -30.53 -0.86
C ARG A 1 10.02 -30.84 -1.04
N GLU A 2 10.48 -31.01 -2.27
CA GLU A 2 11.76 -31.66 -2.54
C GLU A 2 12.50 -30.96 -3.68
N LEU A 3 13.82 -30.84 -3.54
CA LEU A 3 14.76 -30.51 -4.61
C LEU A 3 15.61 -31.75 -4.85
N SER A 4 15.67 -32.23 -6.08
CA SER A 4 16.42 -33.43 -6.44
C SER A 4 17.28 -33.22 -7.68
N MET A 5 18.37 -33.98 -7.75
CA MET A 5 19.34 -33.99 -8.85
C MET A 5 19.24 -35.33 -9.58
N LEU A 6 19.14 -35.29 -10.91
CA LEU A 6 19.20 -36.46 -11.76
C LEU A 6 20.64 -36.70 -12.20
N VAL A 7 21.09 -37.93 -12.00
CA VAL A 7 22.44 -38.42 -12.33
C VAL A 7 22.31 -39.76 -13.06
N ALA A 8 23.35 -40.19 -13.77
CA ALA A 8 23.34 -41.47 -14.45
C ALA A 8 24.65 -42.21 -14.20
N SER A 9 24.55 -43.49 -13.88
CA SER A 9 25.72 -44.37 -13.71
C SER A 9 26.56 -44.47 -14.98
N GLU A 10 25.94 -44.33 -16.16
CA GLU A 10 26.58 -44.27 -17.48
C GLU A 10 27.61 -43.14 -17.60
N ASP A 11 27.48 -42.08 -16.80
CA ASP A 11 28.41 -40.95 -16.83
C ASP A 11 29.75 -41.26 -16.16
N SER A 12 29.89 -42.41 -15.47
CA SER A 12 31.14 -42.91 -14.90
C SER A 12 31.90 -41.84 -14.07
N SER A 13 33.11 -41.46 -14.47
CA SER A 13 33.93 -40.43 -13.80
C SER A 13 33.32 -39.02 -13.84
N TYR A 14 32.39 -38.73 -14.76
CA TYR A 14 31.66 -37.46 -14.82
C TYR A 14 30.50 -37.41 -13.83
N MET A 15 30.16 -38.51 -13.16
CA MET A 15 29.08 -38.53 -12.18
C MET A 15 29.54 -37.85 -10.88
N PRO A 16 28.73 -36.95 -10.28
CA PRO A 16 29.07 -36.37 -8.98
C PRO A 16 29.06 -37.46 -7.89
N SER A 17 29.98 -37.36 -6.92
CA SER A 17 30.07 -38.27 -5.76
C SER A 17 29.79 -37.57 -4.43
N ARG A 18 30.08 -36.26 -4.34
CA ARG A 18 29.74 -35.44 -3.17
C ARG A 18 29.23 -34.08 -3.60
N VAL A 19 28.06 -33.72 -3.12
CA VAL A 19 27.39 -32.45 -3.40
C VAL A 19 27.09 -31.76 -2.08
N VAL A 20 27.34 -30.45 -2.01
CA VAL A 20 26.98 -29.63 -0.86
C VAL A 20 26.02 -28.55 -1.33
N VAL A 21 24.90 -28.42 -0.64
CA VAL A 21 23.86 -27.43 -0.91
C VAL A 21 23.97 -26.33 0.11
N LEU A 22 24.09 -25.10 -0.37
CA LEU A 22 24.22 -23.90 0.47
C LEU A 22 23.03 -22.95 0.25
N GLY A 23 22.69 -22.18 1.27
CA GLY A 23 21.64 -21.16 1.28
C GLY A 23 22.17 -19.78 1.64
N GLY A 24 21.60 -18.75 1.03
CA GLY A 24 21.88 -17.35 1.36
C GLY A 24 20.80 -16.40 0.88
N ASP A 25 20.86 -15.16 1.36
CA ASP A 25 19.91 -14.10 0.99
C ASP A 25 20.27 -13.41 -0.34
N SER A 26 21.52 -13.53 -0.78
CA SER A 26 22.04 -12.99 -2.04
C SER A 26 23.15 -13.91 -2.59
N PRO A 27 23.47 -13.88 -3.89
CA PRO A 27 24.53 -14.73 -4.45
C PRO A 27 25.90 -14.48 -3.82
N ALA A 28 26.16 -13.29 -3.30
CA ALA A 28 27.40 -12.94 -2.61
C ALA A 28 27.47 -13.46 -1.15
N THR A 29 26.31 -13.77 -0.53
CA THR A 29 26.20 -14.14 0.89
C THR A 29 25.83 -15.59 1.12
N VAL A 30 25.95 -16.46 0.11
CA VAL A 30 25.66 -17.90 0.23
C VAL A 30 26.75 -18.60 1.05
N ARG A 31 26.56 -18.64 2.37
CA ARG A 31 27.50 -19.22 3.34
C ARG A 31 26.91 -20.31 4.22
N THR A 32 25.58 -20.41 4.30
CA THR A 32 24.95 -21.37 5.21
C THR A 32 24.86 -22.73 4.53
N GLU A 33 25.48 -23.76 5.10
CA GLU A 33 25.34 -25.13 4.60
C GLU A 33 23.98 -25.69 5.00
N LEU A 34 23.20 -26.09 4.00
CA LEU A 34 21.86 -26.64 4.17
C LEU A 34 21.88 -28.16 4.22
N ASN A 35 22.68 -28.78 3.34
CA ASN A 35 22.82 -30.22 3.29
C ASN A 35 24.14 -30.62 2.60
N ALA A 36 24.68 -31.78 2.96
CA ALA A 36 25.79 -32.42 2.28
C ALA A 36 25.41 -33.84 1.90
N VAL A 37 25.34 -34.12 0.61
CA VAL A 37 24.83 -35.36 0.05
C VAL A 37 25.96 -36.16 -0.59
N THR A 38 26.00 -37.45 -0.27
CA THR A 38 26.90 -38.42 -0.91
C THR A 38 26.10 -39.19 -1.94
N ILE A 39 26.63 -39.27 -3.15
CA ILE A 39 25.98 -39.89 -4.31
C ILE A 39 26.69 -41.20 -4.62
N LEU A 40 25.92 -42.29 -4.68
CA LEU A 40 26.42 -43.61 -5.03
C LEU A 40 26.48 -43.79 -6.55
N PRO A 41 27.40 -44.62 -7.07
CA PRO A 41 27.50 -44.86 -8.52
C PRO A 41 26.24 -45.50 -9.14
N SER A 42 25.39 -46.14 -8.33
CA SER A 42 24.13 -46.76 -8.75
C SER A 42 22.94 -45.79 -8.72
N ASP A 43 23.12 -44.58 -8.19
CA ASP A 43 22.01 -43.63 -8.04
C ASP A 43 21.61 -43.06 -9.39
N SER A 44 20.31 -42.84 -9.57
CA SER A 44 19.75 -42.17 -10.75
C SER A 44 19.02 -40.86 -10.41
N ARG A 45 18.49 -40.78 -9.18
CA ARG A 45 17.80 -39.59 -8.64
C ARG A 45 18.19 -39.42 -7.19
N VAL A 46 18.74 -38.26 -6.86
CA VAL A 46 19.26 -37.96 -5.52
C VAL A 46 18.53 -36.76 -4.93
N ILE A 47 18.03 -36.91 -3.71
CA ILE A 47 17.37 -35.83 -2.97
C ILE A 47 18.43 -34.89 -2.39
N LEU A 48 18.38 -33.62 -2.79
CA LEU A 48 19.29 -32.59 -2.31
C LEU A 48 18.75 -31.86 -1.08
N LEU A 49 17.48 -31.49 -1.10
CA LEU A 49 16.78 -30.84 0.02
C LEU A 49 15.38 -31.41 0.13
N GLU A 50 14.94 -31.65 1.36
CA GLU A 50 13.59 -32.13 1.64
C GLU A 50 13.00 -31.37 2.83
N ASN A 51 11.72 -31.01 2.73
CA ASN A 51 10.91 -30.45 3.83
C ASN A 51 11.55 -29.27 4.57
N MET A 52 12.19 -28.39 3.81
CA MET A 52 12.80 -27.16 4.34
C MET A 52 11.75 -26.27 5.02
N THR A 53 12.04 -25.87 6.27
CA THR A 53 11.17 -25.01 7.10
C THR A 53 11.53 -23.54 6.99
N ARG A 54 12.76 -23.22 6.58
CA ARG A 54 13.26 -21.85 6.37
C ARG A 54 13.31 -21.54 4.87
N PHE A 55 12.90 -20.32 4.52
CA PHE A 55 13.04 -19.78 3.17
C PHE A 55 14.48 -19.35 2.89
N TRP A 56 14.99 -19.70 1.71
CA TRP A 56 16.31 -19.34 1.21
C TRP A 56 16.17 -18.76 -0.20
N PRO A 57 16.36 -17.44 -0.39
CA PRO A 57 16.21 -16.79 -1.70
C PRO A 57 17.17 -17.34 -2.76
N VAL A 58 18.39 -17.68 -2.35
CA VAL A 58 19.41 -18.25 -3.23
C VAL A 58 19.86 -19.59 -2.67
N ILE A 59 19.74 -20.63 -3.50
CA ILE A 59 20.25 -21.97 -3.22
C ILE A 59 21.40 -22.24 -4.19
N GLN A 60 22.58 -22.55 -3.67
CA GLN A 60 23.75 -22.89 -4.46
C GLN A 60 24.09 -24.37 -4.28
N ILE A 61 24.05 -25.12 -5.37
CA ILE A 61 24.46 -26.52 -5.41
C ILE A 61 25.94 -26.56 -5.82
N ARG A 62 26.81 -27.04 -4.93
CA ARG A 62 28.25 -27.17 -5.17
C ARG A 62 28.63 -28.63 -5.28
N VAL A 63 29.00 -29.08 -6.47
CA VAL A 63 29.66 -30.38 -6.63
C VAL A 63 31.08 -30.26 -6.08
N LYS A 64 31.41 -31.09 -5.09
CA LYS A 64 32.71 -31.07 -4.41
C LYS A 64 33.66 -32.14 -4.95
N ARG A 65 33.12 -33.27 -5.37
CA ARG A 65 33.87 -34.40 -5.91
C ARG A 65 33.04 -35.14 -6.95
N CYS A 66 33.72 -35.72 -7.92
CA CYS A 66 33.16 -36.67 -8.89
C CYS A 66 33.56 -38.10 -8.52
N GLN A 67 32.95 -39.08 -9.17
CA GLN A 67 33.35 -40.48 -9.06
C GLN A 67 34.74 -40.67 -9.66
N GLN A 68 35.49 -41.65 -9.13
CA GLN A 68 36.79 -42.07 -9.67
C GLN A 68 37.82 -40.92 -9.84
N GLY A 69 37.66 -39.82 -9.09
CA GLY A 69 38.56 -38.66 -9.20
C GLY A 69 38.37 -37.83 -10.48
N GLY A 70 37.23 -37.93 -11.14
CA GLY A 70 36.90 -37.11 -12.31
C GLY A 70 37.03 -35.61 -12.04
N ILE A 71 37.50 -34.88 -13.05
CA ILE A 71 37.71 -33.43 -12.99
C ILE A 71 36.50 -32.63 -13.49
N ASP A 72 35.59 -33.30 -14.20
CA ASP A 72 34.38 -32.73 -14.79
C ASP A 72 33.12 -33.41 -14.25
N THR A 73 31.99 -32.71 -14.30
CA THR A 73 30.69 -33.20 -13.80
C THR A 73 29.61 -33.11 -14.86
N ARG A 74 28.81 -34.16 -15.00
CA ARG A 74 27.56 -34.14 -15.77
C ARG A 74 26.36 -34.33 -14.85
N VAL A 75 25.49 -33.33 -14.82
CA VAL A 75 24.19 -33.39 -14.14
C VAL A 75 23.12 -33.50 -15.21
N ARG A 76 22.30 -34.55 -15.16
CA ARG A 76 21.29 -34.83 -16.19
C ARG A 76 20.07 -33.92 -16.07
N GLY A 77 19.76 -33.47 -14.85
CA GLY A 77 18.66 -32.56 -14.60
C GLY A 77 18.53 -32.18 -13.14
N ILE A 78 17.70 -31.16 -12.89
CA ILE A 78 17.30 -30.74 -11.55
C ILE A 78 15.77 -30.72 -11.53
N GLU A 79 15.18 -31.42 -10.57
CA GLU A 79 13.73 -31.48 -10.41
C GLU A 79 13.33 -30.83 -9.09
N VAL A 80 12.29 -29.99 -9.15
CA VAL A 80 11.70 -29.31 -7.99
C VAL A 80 10.26 -29.77 -7.82
N LEU A 81 10.01 -30.53 -6.75
CA LEU A 81 8.65 -30.91 -6.34
C LEU A 81 8.10 -29.85 -5.37
N GLY A 82 7.52 -28.82 -5.98
CA GLY A 82 6.74 -27.77 -5.31
C GLY A 82 5.25 -28.10 -5.19
N PRO A 83 4.46 -27.25 -4.53
CA PRO A 83 3.00 -27.33 -4.62
C PRO A 83 2.61 -27.18 -6.10
N LYS A 84 1.73 -28.05 -6.61
CA LYS A 84 1.25 -27.94 -7.99
C LYS A 84 0.68 -26.53 -8.22
N PRO A 85 0.93 -25.89 -9.40
CA PRO A 85 0.37 -24.58 -9.74
C PRO A 85 -1.16 -24.51 -9.58
N THR A 86 -1.86 -25.64 -9.68
CA THR A 86 -3.30 -25.78 -9.45
C THR A 86 -3.75 -25.38 -8.04
N PHE A 87 -2.86 -25.39 -7.04
CA PHE A 87 -3.18 -24.94 -5.68
C PHE A 87 -3.01 -23.44 -5.49
N TRP A 88 -2.48 -22.73 -6.48
CA TRP A 88 -2.24 -21.29 -6.39
C TRP A 88 -3.51 -20.47 -6.09
N PRO A 89 -4.68 -20.72 -6.73
CA PRO A 89 -5.90 -19.98 -6.41
C PRO A 89 -6.33 -20.12 -4.94
N ILE A 90 -6.25 -21.35 -4.40
CA ILE A 90 -6.56 -21.63 -2.99
C ILE A 90 -5.56 -20.93 -2.07
N PHE A 91 -4.27 -20.98 -2.40
CA PHE A 91 -3.24 -20.29 -1.61
C PHE A 91 -3.43 -18.77 -1.63
N LYS A 92 -3.70 -18.19 -2.81
CA LYS A 92 -4.01 -16.76 -2.99
C LYS A 92 -5.19 -16.35 -2.12
N GLU A 93 -6.28 -17.13 -2.13
CA GLU A 93 -7.46 -16.88 -1.29
C GLU A 93 -7.12 -16.92 0.21
N GLN A 94 -6.40 -17.95 0.67
CA GLN A 94 -6.04 -18.08 2.09
C GLN A 94 -5.05 -17.00 2.55
N LEU A 95 -4.11 -16.62 1.68
CA LEU A 95 -3.19 -15.51 1.92
C LEU A 95 -3.98 -14.20 2.07
N CYS A 96 -4.83 -13.87 1.09
CA CYS A 96 -5.69 -12.70 1.13
C CYS A 96 -6.55 -12.66 2.39
N ARG A 97 -7.18 -13.79 2.77
CA ARG A 97 -8.02 -13.89 3.97
C ARG A 97 -7.23 -13.64 5.25
N ARG A 98 -6.02 -14.21 5.37
CA ARG A 98 -5.14 -13.98 6.53
C ARG A 98 -4.67 -12.53 6.60
N THR A 99 -4.25 -11.97 5.47
CA THR A 99 -3.81 -10.57 5.39
C THR A 99 -4.96 -9.64 5.72
N PHE A 100 -6.16 -9.90 5.22
CA PHE A 100 -7.38 -9.16 5.54
C PHE A 100 -7.61 -9.12 7.05
N LEU A 101 -7.71 -10.28 7.72
CA LEU A 101 -7.96 -10.35 9.16
C LEU A 101 -6.88 -9.62 9.98
N SER A 102 -5.61 -9.80 9.63
CA SER A 102 -4.49 -9.11 10.28
C SER A 102 -4.56 -7.59 10.08
N CYS A 103 -4.91 -7.14 8.87
CA CYS A 103 -5.02 -5.73 8.53
C CYS A 103 -6.22 -5.07 9.21
N THR A 104 -7.37 -5.72 9.24
CA THR A 104 -8.56 -5.23 9.94
C THR A 104 -8.32 -5.07 11.44
N ALA A 105 -7.66 -6.06 12.08
CA ALA A 105 -7.28 -5.94 13.48
C ALA A 105 -6.34 -4.75 13.73
N ARG A 106 -5.35 -4.55 12.86
CA ARG A 106 -4.44 -3.38 12.90
C ARG A 106 -5.20 -2.07 12.69
N ALA A 107 -6.12 -2.02 11.73
CA ALA A 107 -6.94 -0.84 11.45
C ALA A 107 -7.72 -0.42 12.69
N HIS A 108 -8.44 -1.35 13.32
CA HIS A 108 -9.21 -1.08 14.53
C HIS A 108 -8.33 -0.60 15.69
N ALA A 109 -7.19 -1.26 15.93
CA ALA A 109 -6.28 -0.87 17.00
C ALA A 109 -5.73 0.56 16.78
N TRP A 110 -5.27 0.86 15.57
CA TRP A 110 -4.71 2.18 15.25
C TRP A 110 -5.79 3.27 15.27
N SER A 111 -7.00 2.98 14.78
CA SER A 111 -8.15 3.88 14.87
C SER A 111 -8.47 4.23 16.32
N GLN A 112 -8.55 3.22 17.21
CA GLN A 112 -8.81 3.46 18.63
C GLN A 112 -7.70 4.28 19.31
N GLU A 113 -6.44 4.04 18.94
CA GLU A 113 -5.32 4.86 19.43
C GLU A 113 -5.44 6.32 19.00
N ILE A 114 -5.84 6.58 17.75
CA ILE A 114 -6.02 7.94 17.22
C ILE A 114 -7.21 8.64 17.86
N CYS A 115 -8.33 7.92 18.06
CA CYS A 115 -9.49 8.48 18.76
C CYS A 115 -9.19 8.86 20.21
N ARG A 116 -8.30 8.11 20.89
CA ARG A 116 -7.88 8.44 22.27
C ARG A 116 -6.87 9.59 22.32
N ASP A 117 -5.97 9.65 21.35
CA ASP A 117 -4.90 10.64 21.28
C ASP A 117 -4.66 11.07 19.83
N ARG A 118 -5.22 12.23 19.46
CA ARG A 118 -5.11 12.80 18.11
C ARG A 118 -3.66 13.04 17.69
N GLY A 119 -2.74 13.24 18.64
CA GLY A 119 -1.31 13.42 18.37
C GLY A 119 -0.65 12.18 17.75
N ARG A 120 -1.23 10.98 17.96
CA ARG A 120 -0.75 9.74 17.34
C ARG A 120 -1.00 9.66 15.84
N LEU A 121 -1.86 10.52 15.29
CA LEU A 121 -2.08 10.60 13.84
C LEU A 121 -0.78 10.90 13.08
N LEU A 122 0.15 11.67 13.66
CA LEU A 122 1.46 11.92 13.06
C LEU A 122 2.34 10.66 12.95
N GLN A 123 2.16 9.70 13.86
CA GLN A 123 2.88 8.42 13.82
C GLN A 123 2.28 7.46 12.78
N LEU A 124 1.04 7.70 12.35
CA LEU A 124 0.33 6.86 11.39
C LEU A 124 1.13 6.72 10.09
N PHE A 125 1.71 7.82 9.59
CA PHE A 125 2.54 7.78 8.38
C PHE A 125 3.68 6.76 8.48
N GLY A 126 4.44 6.80 9.58
CA GLY A 126 5.56 5.88 9.78
C GLY A 126 5.13 4.42 9.99
N ARG A 127 3.95 4.18 10.59
CA ARG A 127 3.40 2.82 10.76
C ARG A 127 2.86 2.28 9.44
N LEU A 128 2.07 3.07 8.73
CA LEU A 128 1.45 2.70 7.46
C LEU A 128 2.51 2.48 6.38
N ASN A 129 3.51 3.36 6.26
CA ASN A 129 4.58 3.20 5.28
C ASN A 129 5.41 1.93 5.55
N ARG A 130 5.70 1.59 6.82
CA ARG A 130 6.38 0.34 7.16
C ARG A 130 5.53 -0.89 6.84
N ALA A 131 4.23 -0.84 7.11
CA ALA A 131 3.31 -1.92 6.77
C ALA A 131 3.22 -2.13 5.24
N LEU A 132 3.09 -1.04 4.47
CA LEU A 132 3.11 -1.08 3.00
C LEU A 132 4.41 -1.66 2.45
N GLN A 133 5.57 -1.21 2.96
CA GLN A 133 6.87 -1.74 2.55
C GLN A 133 7.03 -3.22 2.88
N HIS A 134 6.48 -3.67 4.01
CA HIS A 134 6.49 -5.08 4.39
C HIS A 134 5.67 -5.92 3.41
N GLU A 135 4.44 -5.51 3.11
CA GLU A 135 3.58 -6.23 2.16
C GLU A 135 4.15 -6.21 0.74
N GLN A 136 4.66 -5.06 0.27
CA GLN A 136 5.31 -4.96 -1.04
C GLN A 136 6.57 -5.83 -1.11
N GLY A 137 7.39 -5.80 -0.04
CA GLY A 137 8.58 -6.64 0.06
C GLY A 137 8.24 -8.13 0.14
N PHE A 138 7.08 -8.49 0.70
CA PHE A 138 6.57 -9.86 0.63
C PHE A 138 6.12 -10.20 -0.79
N ALA A 139 5.32 -9.34 -1.42
CA ALA A 139 4.82 -9.53 -2.77
C ALA A 139 5.96 -9.79 -3.78
N ASN A 140 6.96 -8.91 -3.80
CA ASN A 140 8.09 -8.99 -4.73
C ASN A 140 8.96 -10.24 -4.54
N ARG A 141 8.94 -10.87 -3.34
CA ARG A 141 9.81 -12.00 -3.02
C ARG A 141 9.10 -13.36 -3.11
N PHE A 142 7.80 -13.39 -2.85
CA PHE A 142 7.07 -14.64 -2.63
C PHE A 142 5.92 -14.88 -3.58
N LEU A 143 5.43 -13.84 -4.27
CA LEU A 143 4.33 -14.00 -5.22
C LEU A 143 4.89 -14.30 -6.63
N PRO A 144 4.22 -15.18 -7.39
CA PRO A 144 4.67 -15.65 -8.68
C PRO A 144 4.44 -14.64 -9.81
N ASP A 145 3.45 -13.76 -9.66
CA ASP A 145 3.02 -12.82 -10.69
C ASP A 145 2.53 -11.48 -10.09
N ASP A 146 2.44 -10.48 -10.96
CA ASP A 146 1.97 -9.14 -10.61
C ASP A 146 0.48 -9.13 -10.26
N GLU A 147 -0.31 -10.04 -10.81
CA GLU A 147 -1.74 -10.13 -10.53
C GLU A 147 -2.00 -10.51 -9.06
N ALA A 148 -1.23 -11.44 -8.52
CA ALA A 148 -1.26 -11.81 -7.12
C ALA A 148 -0.74 -10.69 -6.23
N ALA A 149 0.33 -9.99 -6.64
CA ALA A 149 0.83 -8.82 -5.93
C ALA A 149 -0.23 -7.72 -5.84
N GLN A 150 -0.92 -7.43 -6.94
CA GLN A 150 -2.03 -6.50 -6.97
C GLN A 150 -3.21 -6.97 -6.12
N ALA A 151 -3.57 -8.26 -6.17
CA ALA A 151 -4.64 -8.80 -5.33
C ALA A 151 -4.33 -8.63 -3.84
N LEU A 152 -3.11 -8.95 -3.41
CA LEU A 152 -2.67 -8.72 -2.04
C LEU A 152 -2.71 -7.22 -1.69
N GLY A 153 -2.20 -6.36 -2.59
CA GLY A 153 -2.23 -4.90 -2.44
C GLY A 153 -3.65 -4.34 -2.27
N ARG A 154 -4.62 -4.82 -3.07
CA ARG A 154 -6.04 -4.47 -2.94
C ARG A 154 -6.60 -4.90 -1.59
N THR A 155 -6.35 -6.15 -1.17
CA THR A 155 -6.84 -6.62 0.14
C THR A 155 -6.25 -5.84 1.31
N PHE A 156 -4.97 -5.48 1.25
CA PHE A 156 -4.35 -4.62 2.26
C PHE A 156 -5.00 -3.24 2.29
N TRP A 157 -5.26 -2.66 1.12
CA TRP A 157 -5.89 -1.35 1.02
C TRP A 157 -7.31 -1.35 1.57
N GLU A 158 -8.11 -2.35 1.19
CA GLU A 158 -9.49 -2.51 1.64
C GLU A 158 -9.59 -2.80 3.15
N ALA A 159 -8.71 -3.64 3.68
CA ALA A 159 -8.75 -4.08 5.07
C ALA A 159 -8.09 -3.10 6.05
N LEU A 160 -7.06 -2.37 5.62
CA LEU A 160 -6.31 -1.45 6.46
C LEU A 160 -6.63 0.00 6.14
N VAL A 161 -6.40 0.43 4.89
CA VAL A 161 -6.36 1.86 4.57
C VAL A 161 -7.76 2.47 4.50
N ASN A 162 -8.70 1.82 3.83
CA ASN A 162 -10.08 2.30 3.74
C ASN A 162 -10.73 2.54 5.12
N PRO A 163 -10.73 1.57 6.07
CA PRO A 163 -11.32 1.79 7.39
C PRO A 163 -10.56 2.83 8.21
N LEU A 164 -9.22 2.91 8.06
CA LEU A 164 -8.44 3.97 8.71
C LEU A 164 -8.81 5.35 8.18
N VAL A 165 -8.90 5.53 6.85
CA VAL A 165 -9.30 6.80 6.23
C VAL A 165 -10.70 7.18 6.68
N GLN A 166 -11.64 6.23 6.70
CA GLN A 166 -12.99 6.50 7.22
C GLN A 166 -12.96 6.95 8.68
N SER A 167 -12.19 6.26 9.53
CA SER A 167 -12.07 6.60 10.96
C SER A 167 -11.43 7.96 11.23
N ILE A 168 -10.42 8.37 10.45
CA ILE A 168 -9.77 9.68 10.65
C ILE A 168 -10.56 10.83 10.02
N THR A 169 -11.47 10.52 9.09
CA THR A 169 -12.32 11.52 8.41
C THR A 169 -13.71 11.65 9.01
N SER A 170 -14.20 10.66 9.75
CA SER A 170 -15.45 10.75 10.50
C SER A 170 -15.32 11.73 11.68
N PRO A 171 -16.31 12.60 11.92
CA PRO A 171 -16.30 13.49 13.07
C PRO A 171 -16.46 12.73 14.38
N ASP A 172 -15.71 13.14 15.42
CA ASP A 172 -15.86 12.62 16.78
C ASP A 172 -17.09 13.26 17.48
N ALA A 173 -17.28 12.98 18.78
CA ALA A 173 -18.31 13.61 19.61
C ALA A 173 -18.24 15.17 19.62
N ASP A 174 -17.05 15.73 19.39
CA ASP A 174 -16.82 17.17 19.27
C ASP A 174 -17.20 17.75 17.88
N GLY A 175 -17.68 16.90 16.95
CA GLY A 175 -18.00 17.29 15.57
C GLY A 175 -16.79 17.52 14.66
N VAL A 176 -15.56 17.39 15.17
CA VAL A 176 -14.32 17.55 14.41
C VAL A 176 -13.66 16.18 14.22
N SER A 177 -13.29 15.84 12.98
CA SER A 177 -12.56 14.61 12.71
C SER A 177 -11.07 14.74 13.07
N PRO A 178 -10.37 13.65 13.42
CA PRO A 178 -8.94 13.70 13.73
C PRO A 178 -8.09 14.33 12.62
N LEU A 179 -8.43 14.07 11.36
CA LEU A 179 -7.77 14.66 10.20
C LEU A 179 -8.12 16.15 10.05
N ALA A 180 -9.36 16.56 10.28
CA ALA A 180 -9.74 17.97 10.26
C ALA A 180 -9.00 18.75 11.36
N TRP A 181 -8.89 18.20 12.56
CA TRP A 181 -8.12 18.80 13.66
C TRP A 181 -6.65 19.04 13.26
N LEU A 182 -5.99 18.04 12.69
CA LEU A 182 -4.58 18.14 12.26
C LEU A 182 -4.37 19.14 11.13
N LEU A 183 -5.33 19.23 10.19
CA LEU A 183 -5.28 20.20 9.10
C LEU A 183 -5.53 21.64 9.59
N SER A 184 -6.43 21.83 10.55
CA SER A 184 -6.61 23.13 11.22
C SER A 184 -5.34 23.56 11.95
N GLU A 185 -4.72 22.65 12.71
CA GLU A 185 -3.45 22.93 13.40
C GLU A 185 -2.31 23.27 12.42
N TYR A 186 -2.27 22.62 11.25
CA TYR A 186 -1.33 22.96 10.17
C TYR A 186 -1.54 24.40 9.67
N VAL A 187 -2.78 24.78 9.35
CA VAL A 187 -3.10 26.13 8.84
C VAL A 187 -2.81 27.20 9.89
N GLU A 188 -3.17 26.95 11.14
CA GLU A 188 -2.93 27.87 12.27
C GLU A 188 -1.43 28.00 12.59
N SER A 189 -0.65 26.91 12.48
CA SER A 189 0.80 26.93 12.70
C SER A 189 1.56 27.81 11.69
N ALA A 190 0.97 28.04 10.51
CA ALA A 190 1.50 28.93 9.49
C ALA A 190 1.30 30.42 9.81
N GLU A 191 0.49 30.77 10.83
CA GLU A 191 0.14 32.15 11.19
C GLU A 191 1.08 32.76 12.25
N LEU A 192 1.76 31.95 13.07
CA LEU A 192 2.52 32.41 14.24
C LEU A 192 3.97 32.85 13.94
N PRO A 193 4.43 34.03 14.43
CA PRO A 193 5.81 34.49 14.26
C PRO A 193 6.90 33.57 14.85
N ARG A 194 8.10 33.71 14.28
CA ARG A 194 9.29 32.83 14.32
C ARG A 194 9.93 32.59 15.70
N ARG A 195 9.52 31.57 16.47
CA ARG A 195 10.33 31.13 17.66
C ARG A 195 10.53 29.61 17.87
N ALA A 196 10.12 28.74 16.94
CA ALA A 196 10.44 27.30 17.04
C ALA A 196 10.53 26.62 15.66
N THR A 197 11.54 26.98 14.86
CA THR A 197 11.63 26.61 13.43
C THR A 197 11.76 25.09 13.20
N GLY A 198 12.51 24.36 14.04
CA GLY A 198 12.80 22.93 13.81
C GLY A 198 11.61 21.99 14.05
N ARG A 199 10.91 22.10 15.18
CA ARG A 199 9.76 21.24 15.51
C ARG A 199 8.57 21.48 14.58
N ARG A 200 8.33 22.74 14.17
CA ARG A 200 7.27 23.09 13.21
C ARG A 200 7.57 22.56 11.81
N ALA A 201 8.80 22.66 11.33
CA ALA A 201 9.17 22.12 10.02
C ALA A 201 9.03 20.59 9.97
N ALA A 202 9.41 19.90 11.04
CA ALA A 202 9.22 18.46 11.17
C ALA A 202 7.73 18.08 11.15
N PHE A 203 6.89 18.79 11.93
CA PHE A 203 5.45 18.62 11.92
C PHE A 203 4.84 18.84 10.52
N ALA A 204 5.13 19.98 9.90
CA ALA A 204 4.67 20.31 8.55
C ALA A 204 5.11 19.28 7.49
N SER A 205 6.33 18.74 7.61
CA SER A 205 6.80 17.66 6.76
C SER A 205 6.02 16.36 7.00
N CYS A 206 5.72 16.01 8.25
CA CYS A 206 4.93 14.80 8.57
C CYS A 206 3.50 14.91 8.04
N VAL A 207 2.85 16.06 8.21
CA VAL A 207 1.49 16.31 7.70
C VAL A 207 1.43 16.21 6.17
N ARG A 208 2.40 16.81 5.47
CA ARG A 208 2.51 16.69 4.01
C ARG A 208 2.73 15.25 3.55
N ARG A 209 3.64 14.52 4.19
CA ARG A 209 3.89 13.11 3.84
C ARG A 209 2.66 12.21 4.09
N LEU A 210 1.94 12.44 5.18
CA LEU A 210 0.71 11.72 5.51
C LEU A 210 -0.38 11.97 4.47
N THR A 211 -0.68 13.24 4.19
CA THR A 211 -1.69 13.63 3.20
C THR A 211 -1.32 13.15 1.80
N GLN A 212 -0.06 13.27 1.40
CA GLN A 212 0.43 12.73 0.13
C GLN A 212 0.25 11.21 0.05
N LEU A 213 0.62 10.45 1.09
CA LEU A 213 0.46 8.99 1.10
C LEU A 213 -1.02 8.57 0.99
N LEU A 214 -1.91 9.21 1.75
CA LEU A 214 -3.34 8.91 1.71
C LEU A 214 -3.99 9.24 0.36
N VAL A 215 -3.45 10.22 -0.36
CA VAL A 215 -4.00 10.70 -1.63
C VAL A 215 -3.36 10.01 -2.84
N HIS A 216 -2.12 9.53 -2.74
CA HIS A 216 -1.32 9.06 -3.87
C HIS A 216 -0.97 7.56 -3.87
N VAL A 217 -1.25 6.80 -2.81
CA VAL A 217 -1.04 5.34 -2.88
C VAL A 217 -2.21 4.72 -3.65
N ASP A 218 -1.94 4.34 -4.90
CA ASP A 218 -2.87 3.61 -5.75
C ASP A 218 -2.60 2.09 -5.67
N PRO A 219 -3.56 1.25 -5.24
CA PRO A 219 -3.45 -0.21 -5.35
C PRO A 219 -3.78 -0.73 -6.77
N GLY A 220 -4.27 0.12 -7.68
CA GLY A 220 -4.51 -0.22 -9.07
C GLY A 220 -3.29 0.16 -9.91
N GLY A 221 -2.62 -0.83 -10.50
CA GLY A 221 -1.63 -0.55 -11.54
C GLY A 221 -2.25 0.33 -12.64
N ARG A 222 -1.41 1.20 -13.22
CA ARG A 222 -1.64 1.87 -14.50
C ARG A 222 -2.51 1.00 -15.40
N GLU A 223 -3.73 1.44 -15.69
CA GLU A 223 -4.46 0.87 -16.81
C GLU A 223 -3.57 1.02 -18.04
N ALA A 224 -3.31 -0.12 -18.69
CA ALA A 224 -2.55 -0.18 -19.92
C ALA A 224 -3.19 0.79 -20.92
N GLU A 225 -2.35 1.68 -21.43
CA GLU A 225 -2.60 2.52 -22.59
C GLU A 225 -2.62 1.61 -23.84
N GLU A 226 -3.61 0.71 -23.93
CA GLU A 226 -3.84 -0.16 -25.08
C GLU A 226 -5.36 -0.23 -25.36
N THR A 227 -5.92 0.92 -25.71
CA THR A 227 -7.20 0.99 -26.42
C THR A 227 -7.05 1.76 -27.72
N ARG A 228 -6.12 1.35 -28.59
CA ARG A 228 -6.26 1.57 -30.04
C ARG A 228 -5.71 0.40 -30.84
N ALA A 229 -6.62 -0.16 -31.65
CA ALA A 229 -6.41 -1.09 -32.77
C ALA A 229 -6.22 -2.58 -32.44
N ALA A 230 -7.33 -3.32 -32.43
CA ALA A 230 -7.64 -4.27 -33.52
C ALA A 230 -8.92 -5.05 -33.16
N GLY A 231 -10.00 -4.77 -33.90
CA GLY A 231 -11.09 -5.74 -34.00
C GLY A 231 -10.65 -6.88 -34.92
N THR A 232 -11.07 -8.11 -34.62
CA THR A 232 -11.79 -9.00 -35.54
C THR A 232 -12.28 -10.23 -34.76
N LEU A 233 -13.53 -10.56 -35.05
CA LEU A 233 -14.37 -11.66 -34.59
C LEU A 233 -13.71 -13.05 -34.61
N SER A 234 -14.02 -13.88 -33.61
CA SER A 234 -14.39 -15.28 -33.87
C SER A 234 -15.33 -15.84 -32.79
N LEU A 235 -16.44 -16.39 -33.30
CA LEU A 235 -17.54 -17.10 -32.65
C LEU A 235 -17.06 -18.23 -31.71
N ARG A 236 -17.61 -18.30 -30.48
CA ARG A 236 -18.68 -19.23 -30.02
C ARG A 236 -18.41 -20.72 -30.24
N LEU A 237 -18.45 -21.49 -29.15
CA LEU A 237 -19.23 -22.74 -28.92
C LEU A 237 -19.09 -23.11 -27.41
N THR A 238 -19.83 -22.48 -26.49
CA THR A 238 -21.06 -22.98 -25.82
C THR A 238 -21.01 -24.41 -25.26
N LEU A 239 -21.05 -24.55 -23.92
CA LEU A 239 -22.19 -25.14 -23.21
C LEU A 239 -22.07 -24.96 -21.68
N GLY A 240 -23.06 -24.33 -21.04
CA GLY A 240 -23.19 -24.31 -19.57
C GLY A 240 -23.81 -23.03 -19.01
N ARG A 241 -25.02 -22.70 -19.46
CA ARG A 241 -25.89 -21.63 -18.99
C ARG A 241 -26.23 -21.81 -17.51
N TRP A 242 -25.67 -20.99 -16.62
CA TRP A 242 -26.29 -20.60 -15.35
C TRP A 242 -26.58 -19.10 -15.47
N GLU A 243 -27.85 -18.78 -15.70
CA GLU A 243 -28.37 -17.41 -15.66
C GLU A 243 -28.63 -17.02 -14.20
N GLY A 244 -28.10 -15.88 -13.79
CA GLY A 244 -28.48 -15.21 -12.55
C GLY A 244 -27.33 -14.44 -11.91
N GLY A 245 -27.21 -13.14 -12.25
CA GLY A 245 -26.37 -12.19 -11.51
C GLY A 245 -25.47 -11.34 -12.39
N GLU A 246 -26.00 -10.20 -12.83
CA GLU A 246 -25.28 -9.10 -13.44
C GLU A 246 -24.16 -8.55 -12.53
N GLU A 247 -23.07 -8.15 -13.19
CA GLU A 247 -22.16 -7.05 -12.84
C GLU A 247 -21.46 -7.03 -11.47
N GLN A 248 -20.14 -7.26 -11.47
CA GLN A 248 -19.24 -6.56 -10.55
C GLN A 248 -17.78 -6.55 -11.04
N GLY A 249 -17.53 -5.76 -12.08
CA GLY A 249 -16.20 -5.28 -12.45
C GLY A 249 -16.01 -3.83 -11.99
N GLY A 250 -16.18 -3.52 -10.69
CA GLY A 250 -16.20 -2.12 -10.21
C GLY A 250 -15.83 -1.87 -8.75
N ALA A 251 -15.57 -2.91 -7.94
CA ALA A 251 -15.35 -2.74 -6.49
C ALA A 251 -14.10 -1.89 -6.13
N GLY A 252 -13.05 -1.97 -6.96
CA GLY A 252 -11.78 -1.26 -6.70
C GLY A 252 -11.83 0.24 -6.99
N GLN A 253 -12.73 0.72 -7.85
CA GLN A 253 -12.85 2.14 -8.20
C GLN A 253 -13.83 2.88 -7.28
N ASP A 254 -14.87 2.18 -6.82
CA ASP A 254 -15.91 2.70 -5.92
C ASP A 254 -15.40 2.90 -4.47
N CYS A 255 -14.43 2.10 -4.02
CA CYS A 255 -13.79 2.31 -2.71
C CYS A 255 -12.81 3.52 -2.71
N LYS A 256 -12.16 3.81 -3.85
CA LYS A 256 -11.21 4.93 -4.01
C LYS A 256 -11.92 6.29 -3.96
N SER A 257 -13.06 6.40 -4.63
CA SER A 257 -13.89 7.61 -4.63
C SER A 257 -14.35 7.95 -3.21
N ARG A 258 -14.71 6.95 -2.40
CA ARG A 258 -15.19 7.14 -1.04
C ARG A 258 -14.12 7.68 -0.07
N GLY A 259 -12.89 7.15 -0.13
CA GLY A 259 -11.79 7.61 0.74
C GLY A 259 -11.32 9.02 0.41
N LEU A 260 -11.11 9.32 -0.89
CA LEU A 260 -10.73 10.66 -1.34
C LEU A 260 -11.85 11.68 -1.09
N TRP A 261 -13.12 11.27 -1.20
CA TRP A 261 -14.26 12.10 -0.86
C TRP A 261 -14.28 12.44 0.64
N GLY A 262 -14.02 11.48 1.54
CA GLY A 262 -13.93 11.75 2.98
C GLY A 262 -12.85 12.79 3.33
N ILE A 263 -11.67 12.67 2.71
CA ILE A 263 -10.56 13.62 2.92
C ILE A 263 -10.91 15.01 2.33
N SER A 264 -11.54 15.07 1.16
CA SER A 264 -11.93 16.35 0.55
C SER A 264 -13.04 17.05 1.34
N GLN A 265 -14.00 16.31 1.91
CA GLN A 265 -15.00 16.86 2.82
C GLN A 265 -14.37 17.40 4.11
N CYS A 266 -13.39 16.70 4.69
CA CYS A 266 -12.65 17.21 5.84
C CYS A 266 -11.93 18.53 5.50
N TRP A 267 -11.26 18.61 4.35
CA TRP A 267 -10.60 19.84 3.93
C TRP A 267 -11.58 20.99 3.72
N ARG A 268 -12.72 20.72 3.07
CA ARG A 268 -13.81 21.70 2.92
C ARG A 268 -14.26 22.24 4.27
N GLY A 269 -14.48 21.37 5.26
CA GLY A 269 -14.90 21.75 6.61
C GLY A 269 -13.87 22.64 7.32
N VAL A 270 -12.58 22.31 7.21
CA VAL A 270 -11.49 23.11 7.77
C VAL A 270 -11.43 24.50 7.13
N VAL A 271 -11.51 24.57 5.79
CA VAL A 271 -11.54 25.84 5.07
C VAL A 271 -12.73 26.68 5.50
N GLN A 272 -13.92 26.08 5.56
CA GLN A 272 -15.14 26.75 5.98
C GLN A 272 -15.01 27.32 7.40
N GLN A 273 -14.50 26.52 8.35
CA GLN A 273 -14.30 26.96 9.73
C GLN A 273 -13.28 28.11 9.83
N GLN A 274 -12.17 28.05 9.08
CA GLN A 274 -11.17 29.11 9.10
C GLN A 274 -11.69 30.43 8.52
N VAL A 275 -12.47 30.35 7.43
CA VAL A 275 -13.09 31.53 6.82
C VAL A 275 -14.17 32.11 7.74
N GLN A 276 -14.97 31.27 8.40
CA GLN A 276 -15.97 31.73 9.35
C GLN A 276 -15.33 32.47 10.53
N ARG A 277 -14.32 31.89 11.20
CA ARG A 277 -13.60 32.55 12.30
C ARG A 277 -12.97 33.87 11.86
N PHE A 278 -12.41 33.91 10.65
CA PHE A 278 -11.85 35.15 10.08
C PHE A 278 -12.93 36.23 9.91
N LEU A 279 -14.08 35.88 9.36
CA LEU A 279 -15.17 36.81 9.09
C LEU A 279 -15.84 37.29 10.39
N GLU A 280 -15.96 36.44 11.41
CA GLU A 280 -16.41 36.84 12.76
C GLU A 280 -15.43 37.81 13.42
N ALA A 281 -14.12 37.60 13.28
CA ALA A 281 -13.10 38.43 13.93
C ALA A 281 -12.77 39.73 13.17
N ALA A 282 -12.80 39.71 11.84
CA ALA A 282 -12.33 40.79 10.98
C ALA A 282 -13.41 41.40 10.08
N GLY A 283 -14.68 40.95 10.18
CA GLY A 283 -15.78 41.37 9.30
C GLY A 283 -16.07 42.87 9.30
N GLN A 284 -15.72 43.58 10.37
CA GLN A 284 -15.91 45.03 10.52
C GLN A 284 -14.61 45.84 10.30
N ALA A 285 -13.51 45.20 9.91
CA ALA A 285 -12.23 45.87 9.73
C ALA A 285 -12.18 46.64 8.39
N PRO A 286 -11.58 47.85 8.35
CA PRO A 286 -11.50 48.65 7.12
C PRO A 286 -10.61 48.02 6.04
N ASP A 287 -9.75 47.06 6.41
CA ASP A 287 -8.84 46.33 5.53
C ASP A 287 -9.31 44.88 5.24
N LEU A 288 -10.61 44.61 5.36
CA LEU A 288 -11.23 43.29 5.15
C LEU A 288 -10.82 42.63 3.83
N ALA A 289 -10.91 43.37 2.72
CA ALA A 289 -10.62 42.82 1.39
C ALA A 289 -9.16 42.35 1.26
N GLU A 290 -8.21 43.13 1.78
CA GLU A 290 -6.79 42.76 1.71
C GLU A 290 -6.50 41.54 2.59
N ARG A 291 -7.07 41.50 3.80
CA ARG A 291 -6.93 40.36 4.71
C ARG A 291 -7.59 39.09 4.17
N TYR A 292 -8.75 39.21 3.53
CA TYR A 292 -9.44 38.10 2.88
C TYR A 292 -8.61 37.54 1.71
N CYS A 293 -8.04 38.41 0.87
CA CYS A 293 -7.13 38.00 -0.20
C CYS A 293 -5.87 37.29 0.31
N ARG A 294 -5.33 37.71 1.47
CA ARG A 294 -4.20 37.04 2.12
C ARG A 294 -4.60 35.66 2.66
N LEU A 295 -5.79 35.53 3.26
CA LEU A 295 -6.34 34.24 3.71
C LEU A 295 -6.54 33.27 2.55
N TYR A 296 -7.14 33.73 1.44
CA TYR A 296 -7.33 32.91 0.25
C TYR A 296 -6.01 32.42 -0.33
N ARG A 297 -5.00 33.31 -0.48
CA ARG A 297 -3.66 32.93 -0.96
C ARG A 297 -3.00 31.88 -0.04
N ARG A 298 -3.16 32.01 1.28
CA ARG A 298 -2.66 31.05 2.26
C ARG A 298 -3.32 29.68 2.12
N LEU A 299 -4.65 29.63 2.13
CA LEU A 299 -5.39 28.36 2.03
C LEU A 299 -5.19 27.68 0.67
N ARG A 300 -5.05 28.47 -0.41
CA ARG A 300 -4.68 27.95 -1.72
C ARG A 300 -3.27 27.34 -1.71
N GLY A 301 -2.28 28.03 -1.15
CA GLY A 301 -0.92 27.50 -0.99
C GLY A 301 -0.89 26.21 -0.15
N ALA A 302 -1.62 26.18 0.97
CA ALA A 302 -1.75 24.97 1.79
C ALA A 302 -2.42 23.81 1.02
N THR A 303 -3.44 24.09 0.21
CA THR A 303 -4.10 23.08 -0.64
C THR A 303 -3.10 22.47 -1.62
N GLU A 304 -2.33 23.31 -2.30
CA GLU A 304 -1.32 22.88 -3.28
C GLU A 304 -0.18 22.09 -2.62
N GLU A 305 0.29 22.50 -1.43
CA GLU A 305 1.34 21.81 -0.68
C GLU A 305 0.92 20.43 -0.12
N LEU A 306 -0.32 20.32 0.36
CA LEU A 306 -0.83 19.11 1.02
C LEU A 306 -1.35 18.08 0.00
N PHE A 307 -2.09 18.53 -1.01
CA PHE A 307 -2.85 17.66 -1.89
C PHE A 307 -2.40 17.70 -3.37
N GLY A 308 -1.49 18.62 -3.72
CA GLY A 308 -1.07 18.85 -5.11
C GLY A 308 -2.14 19.58 -5.94
N GLN A 309 -2.03 19.53 -7.26
CA GLN A 309 -2.90 20.25 -8.21
C GLN A 309 -4.20 19.51 -8.55
N ARG A 310 -4.74 18.69 -7.64
CA ARG A 310 -5.95 17.89 -7.90
C ARG A 310 -7.20 18.76 -7.85
N ALA A 311 -8.03 18.69 -8.91
CA ALA A 311 -9.26 19.47 -9.04
C ALA A 311 -10.24 19.26 -7.86
N THR A 312 -10.32 18.06 -7.29
CA THR A 312 -11.21 17.74 -6.17
C THR A 312 -10.97 18.61 -4.93
N PHE A 313 -9.70 18.89 -4.61
CA PHE A 313 -9.32 19.70 -3.46
C PHE A 313 -9.42 21.20 -3.73
N VAL A 314 -9.21 21.62 -4.98
CA VAL A 314 -9.49 23.00 -5.43
C VAL A 314 -10.99 23.29 -5.37
N LEU A 315 -11.83 22.34 -5.77
CA LEU A 315 -13.28 22.45 -5.63
C LEU A 315 -13.70 22.48 -4.14
N ALA A 316 -13.11 21.62 -3.30
CA ALA A 316 -13.37 21.62 -1.86
C ALA A 316 -13.00 22.96 -1.20
N LEU A 317 -11.89 23.58 -1.62
CA LEU A 317 -11.51 24.93 -1.21
C LEU A 317 -12.59 25.94 -1.58
N GLY A 318 -13.03 25.98 -2.85
CA GLY A 318 -14.08 26.88 -3.31
C GLY A 318 -15.42 26.69 -2.57
N GLN A 319 -15.83 25.43 -2.37
CA GLN A 319 -17.04 25.09 -1.61
C GLN A 319 -16.94 25.47 -0.14
N GLY A 320 -15.75 25.42 0.47
CA GLY A 320 -15.53 25.84 1.85
C GLY A 320 -15.73 27.36 2.02
N PHE A 321 -15.16 28.15 1.10
CA PHE A 321 -15.38 29.61 1.06
C PHE A 321 -16.86 29.96 0.84
N ALA A 322 -17.50 29.35 -0.15
CA ALA A 322 -18.92 29.57 -0.41
C ALA A 322 -19.80 29.19 0.79
N GLY A 323 -19.52 28.05 1.43
CA GLY A 323 -20.24 27.59 2.62
C GLY A 323 -20.15 28.57 3.79
N ALA A 324 -18.97 29.15 4.04
CA ALA A 324 -18.78 30.12 5.11
C ALA A 324 -19.57 31.42 4.87
N LEU A 325 -19.58 31.91 3.62
CA LEU A 325 -20.33 33.12 3.26
C LEU A 325 -21.85 32.92 3.38
N LEU A 326 -22.36 31.75 2.98
CA LEU A 326 -23.78 31.42 3.09
C LEU A 326 -24.25 31.29 4.56
N GLN A 327 -23.38 30.85 5.47
CA GLN A 327 -23.69 30.78 6.90
C GLN A 327 -23.69 32.15 7.58
N LEU A 328 -22.86 33.10 7.12
CA LEU A 328 -22.86 34.47 7.63
C LEU A 328 -24.16 35.21 7.37
N SER A 329 -24.76 35.04 6.18
CA SER A 329 -26.06 35.64 5.87
C SER A 329 -27.16 35.24 6.87
N PHE A 330 -27.06 34.05 7.46
CA PHE A 330 -27.98 33.58 8.50
C PHE A 330 -27.70 34.22 9.87
N LEU A 331 -26.43 34.37 10.25
CA LEU A 331 -26.04 34.98 11.53
C LEU A 331 -26.27 36.50 11.58
N THR A 332 -26.09 37.20 10.46
CA THR A 332 -26.42 38.63 10.37
C THR A 332 -27.92 38.88 10.36
N ALA A 333 -28.74 37.96 9.82
CA ALA A 333 -30.19 38.07 9.89
C ALA A 333 -30.74 37.85 11.32
N LEU A 334 -30.07 37.05 12.13
CA LEU A 334 -30.44 36.81 13.54
C LEU A 334 -30.04 37.96 14.49
N HIS A 335 -28.99 38.72 14.18
CA HIS A 335 -28.52 39.85 15.00
C HIS A 335 -29.30 41.16 14.79
N VAL A 336 -30.31 41.19 13.91
CA VAL A 336 -31.15 42.36 13.61
C VAL A 336 -32.57 42.21 14.21
N SER A 337 -32.71 41.47 15.32
CA SER A 337 -33.98 41.34 16.06
C SER A 337 -33.96 42.13 17.36
#